data_AF-A0A2X0I9G9-F1
#
_entry.id   AF-A0A2X0I9G9-F1
#
_cell.length_a   1.000
_cell.length_b   1.000
_cell.length_c   1.000
_cell.angle_alpha   90.00
_cell.angle_beta   90.00
_cell.angle_gamma   90.00
#
_symmetry.space_group_name_H-M   'P 1'
#
loop_
_entity.id
_entity.type
_entity.pdbx_description
1 polymer ?
#
loop_
_entity_poly.entity_id
_entity_poly.type
_entity_poly.pdbx_seq_one_letter_code
_entity_poly.pdbx_strand_id
1 'polypeptide(L)'
;MGVGTGCGGALILVAAATVTVLATVLTLTTGGLGGFSGSALSSGAVADIPAVMLTLYQQAAATCTLPWTVLAAIGKVESDHGRARDEVSSAGALGPMQFEPATFAAYDQPVPPGGASPPTPRDRTDPVYAAPWDGLAARGEGTRAGTPGVKYP
;
A
#
# COMPACT_ATOMS: atom_id res chain seq x y z
N MET A 1 5.08 -46.10 -26.63
CA MET A 1 5.14 -44.74 -27.20
C MET A 1 4.25 -43.90 -26.30
N GLY A 2 4.74 -43.35 -25.19
CA GLY A 2 5.57 -42.15 -25.09
C GLY A 2 4.75 -41.12 -24.32
N VAL A 3 5.13 -40.84 -23.07
CA VAL A 3 4.43 -39.92 -22.14
C VAL A 3 4.57 -38.47 -22.58
N GLY A 4 3.54 -37.66 -22.30
CA GLY A 4 3.56 -36.20 -22.42
C GLY A 4 2.77 -35.58 -21.26
N THR A 5 3.37 -35.57 -20.06
CA THR A 5 2.86 -34.86 -18.88
C THR A 5 3.08 -33.36 -19.07
N GLY A 6 2.00 -32.58 -19.26
CA GLY A 6 2.03 -31.11 -19.30
C GLY A 6 1.62 -30.51 -17.96
N CYS A 7 2.51 -29.71 -17.36
CA CYS A 7 2.40 -29.06 -16.06
C CYS A 7 1.28 -27.99 -16.00
N GLY A 8 0.02 -28.41 -15.83
CA GLY A 8 -1.13 -27.51 -15.72
C GLY A 8 -1.61 -27.21 -14.29
N GLY A 9 -0.92 -27.67 -13.25
CA GLY A 9 -1.49 -27.77 -11.89
C GLY A 9 -0.91 -26.86 -10.79
N ALA A 10 0.14 -26.08 -11.04
CA ALA A 10 0.92 -25.44 -9.96
C ALA A 10 0.79 -23.91 -9.85
N LEU A 11 0.20 -23.22 -10.83
CA LEU A 11 0.17 -21.74 -10.86
C LEU A 11 -1.08 -21.12 -10.21
N ILE A 12 -2.10 -21.91 -9.88
CA ILE A 12 -3.30 -21.42 -9.18
C ILE A 12 -3.16 -21.54 -7.65
N LEU A 13 -2.17 -22.30 -7.16
CA LEU A 13 -2.00 -22.56 -5.71
C LEU A 13 -1.14 -21.50 -5.00
N VAL A 14 -0.38 -20.68 -5.71
CA VAL A 14 0.46 -19.64 -5.08
C VAL A 14 -0.28 -18.30 -4.94
N ALA A 15 -1.19 -17.97 -5.86
CA ALA A 15 -2.02 -16.76 -5.77
C ALA A 15 -3.12 -16.86 -4.70
N ALA A 16 -3.55 -18.07 -4.35
CA ALA A 16 -4.51 -18.29 -3.26
C ALA A 16 -3.84 -18.40 -1.89
N ALA A 17 -2.55 -18.73 -1.80
CA ALA A 17 -1.84 -18.93 -0.54
C ALA A 17 -1.42 -17.62 0.16
N THR A 18 -1.17 -16.54 -0.58
CA THR A 18 -0.85 -15.23 0.02
C THR A 18 -2.10 -14.48 0.52
N VAL A 19 -3.24 -14.68 -0.16
CA VAL A 19 -4.54 -14.14 0.27
C VAL A 19 -5.14 -14.96 1.43
N THR A 20 -4.83 -16.25 1.54
CA THR A 20 -5.32 -17.07 2.68
C THR A 20 -4.45 -16.97 3.93
N VAL A 21 -3.14 -16.68 3.86
CA VAL A 21 -2.35 -16.44 5.09
C VAL A 21 -2.83 -15.20 5.85
N LEU A 22 -3.33 -14.16 5.15
CA LEU A 22 -3.94 -13.00 5.81
C LEU A 22 -5.37 -13.28 6.32
N ALA A 23 -6.09 -14.24 5.71
CA ALA A 23 -7.44 -14.64 6.16
C ALA A 23 -7.44 -15.67 7.31
N THR A 24 -6.38 -16.46 7.49
CA THR A 24 -6.29 -17.45 8.58
C THR A 24 -5.89 -16.86 9.93
N VAL A 25 -5.38 -15.63 9.98
CA VAL A 25 -5.04 -14.97 11.27
C VAL A 25 -6.27 -14.27 11.89
N LEU A 26 -7.37 -14.09 11.15
CA LEU A 26 -8.49 -13.25 11.58
C LEU A 26 -9.74 -14.00 12.08
N THR A 27 -9.72 -15.32 12.25
CA THR A 27 -10.91 -16.08 12.72
C THR A 27 -10.93 -16.47 14.20
N LEU A 28 -10.02 -15.93 15.03
CA LEU A 28 -10.14 -16.02 16.50
C LEU A 28 -9.95 -14.66 17.15
N THR A 29 -11.02 -13.87 17.31
CA THR A 29 -11.21 -12.94 18.45
C THR A 29 -12.63 -12.36 18.44
N THR A 30 -13.63 -13.18 18.73
CA THR A 30 -14.86 -12.68 19.35
C THR A 30 -14.55 -12.27 20.79
N GLY A 31 -14.18 -11.00 21.00
CA GLY A 31 -14.11 -10.41 22.33
C GLY A 31 -13.17 -9.23 22.47
N GLY A 32 -13.72 -8.01 22.41
CA GLY A 32 -13.11 -6.83 23.02
C GLY A 32 -12.83 -5.69 22.04
N LEU A 33 -13.49 -4.55 22.29
CA LEU A 33 -13.16 -3.23 21.76
C LEU A 33 -11.75 -2.85 22.25
N GLY A 34 -10.72 -3.25 21.51
CA GLY A 34 -9.33 -2.86 21.77
C GLY A 34 -8.84 -2.05 20.60
N GLY A 35 -8.72 -0.73 20.77
CA GLY A 35 -8.08 0.13 19.78
C GLY A 35 -6.72 -0.45 19.40
N PHE A 36 -6.44 -0.48 18.10
CA PHE A 36 -5.16 -0.91 17.56
C PHE A 36 -4.05 -0.04 18.18
N SER A 37 -3.45 -0.52 19.27
CA SER A 37 -2.19 0.03 19.76
C SER A 37 -1.14 -0.47 18.78
N GLY A 38 -0.96 0.28 17.69
CA GLY A 38 0.07 0.00 16.69
C GLY A 38 1.38 -0.21 17.42
N SER A 39 1.82 -1.46 17.50
CA SER A 39 3.05 -1.81 18.19
C SER A 39 4.16 -0.96 17.57
N ALA A 40 4.89 -0.22 18.40
CA ALA A 40 5.99 0.62 17.92
C ALA A 40 6.92 -0.25 17.07
N LEU A 41 7.30 0.24 15.87
CA LEU A 41 8.27 -0.47 15.03
C LEU A 41 9.54 -0.71 15.84
N SER A 42 10.14 -1.89 15.67
CA SER A 42 11.43 -2.19 16.29
C SER A 42 12.50 -1.23 15.77
N SER A 43 13.55 -0.97 16.57
CA SER A 43 14.65 -0.09 16.13
C SER A 43 15.29 -0.56 14.82
N GLY A 44 15.36 -1.87 14.60
CA GLY A 44 15.84 -2.45 13.34
C GLY A 44 14.90 -2.15 12.17
N ALA A 45 13.58 -2.23 12.36
CA ALA A 45 12.61 -1.89 11.32
C ALA A 45 12.65 -0.39 10.98
N VAL A 46 12.81 0.50 11.97
CA VAL A 46 12.99 1.94 11.70
C VAL A 46 14.29 2.22 10.97
N ALA A 47 15.39 1.55 11.36
CA ALA A 47 16.70 1.72 10.74
C ALA A 47 16.76 1.19 9.29
N ASP A 48 15.88 0.24 8.93
CA ASP A 48 15.77 -0.27 7.56
C ASP A 48 15.08 0.73 6.61
N ILE A 49 14.28 1.67 7.12
CA ILE A 49 13.59 2.65 6.27
C ILE A 49 14.60 3.70 5.78
N PRO A 50 14.72 3.94 4.45
CA PRO A 50 15.49 5.07 3.95
C PRO A 50 15.00 6.37 4.59
N ALA A 51 15.91 7.18 5.15
CA ALA A 51 15.58 8.38 5.94
C ALA A 51 14.58 9.32 5.24
N VAL A 52 14.68 9.37 3.91
CA VAL A 52 13.79 10.19 3.10
C VAL A 52 12.36 9.65 3.01
N MET A 53 12.20 8.34 2.92
CA MET A 53 10.90 7.68 2.95
C MET A 53 10.29 7.76 4.35
N LEU A 54 11.10 7.62 5.41
CA LEU A 54 10.64 7.80 6.79
C LEU A 54 10.01 9.18 6.99
N THR A 55 10.69 10.22 6.52
CA THR A 55 10.19 11.59 6.57
C THR A 55 8.85 11.71 5.82
N LEU A 56 8.77 11.16 4.60
CA LEU A 56 7.56 11.20 3.79
C LEU A 56 6.39 10.47 4.46
N TYR A 57 6.60 9.29 5.03
CA TYR A 57 5.54 8.56 5.74
C TYR A 57 5.02 9.35 6.94
N GLN A 58 5.91 9.98 7.71
CA GLN A 58 5.52 10.80 8.87
C GLN A 58 4.74 12.05 8.44
N GLN A 59 5.17 12.72 7.38
CA GLN A 59 4.50 13.91 6.87
C GLN A 59 3.15 13.59 6.23
N ALA A 60 3.05 12.50 5.45
CA ALA A 60 1.78 12.07 4.86
C ALA A 60 0.78 11.63 5.93
N ALA A 61 1.23 10.90 6.96
CA ALA A 61 0.39 10.54 8.10
C ALA A 61 -0.19 11.75 8.83
N ALA A 62 0.54 12.88 8.89
CA ALA A 62 0.04 14.11 9.49
C ALA A 62 -1.17 14.72 8.73
N THR A 63 -1.47 14.25 7.52
CA THR A 63 -2.60 14.72 6.73
C THR A 63 -3.88 13.90 6.93
N CYS A 64 -3.82 12.81 7.71
CA CYS A 64 -4.94 11.87 7.90
C CYS A 64 -4.88 11.21 9.29
N THR A 65 -5.80 10.30 9.58
CA THR A 65 -5.85 9.54 10.85
C THR A 65 -5.00 8.27 10.82
N LEU A 66 -4.39 7.92 9.69
CA LEU A 66 -3.64 6.69 9.52
C LEU A 66 -2.22 6.82 10.12
N PRO A 67 -1.77 5.90 10.99
CA PRO A 67 -0.43 5.95 11.54
C PRO A 67 0.66 5.83 10.47
N TRP A 68 1.74 6.60 10.59
CA TRP A 68 2.88 6.55 9.65
C TRP A 68 3.51 5.15 9.57
N THR A 69 3.43 4.36 10.64
CA THR A 69 3.93 2.99 10.69
C THR A 69 3.18 2.06 9.74
N VAL A 70 1.88 2.33 9.50
CA VAL A 70 1.08 1.61 8.51
C VAL A 70 1.53 2.00 7.10
N LEU A 71 1.76 3.29 6.82
CA LEU A 71 2.32 3.72 5.53
C LEU A 71 3.68 3.11 5.25
N ALA A 72 4.55 3.07 6.27
CA ALA A 72 5.85 2.45 6.16
C ALA A 72 5.73 0.95 5.88
N ALA A 73 4.82 0.25 6.56
CA ALA A 73 4.57 -1.17 6.30
C ALA A 73 4.07 -1.41 4.88
N ILE A 74 3.15 -0.57 4.36
CA ILE A 74 2.70 -0.64 2.96
C ILE A 74 3.91 -0.44 2.03
N GLY A 75 4.64 0.67 2.15
CA GLY A 75 5.78 0.93 1.28
C GLY A 75 6.90 -0.12 1.37
N LYS A 76 7.07 -0.79 2.52
CA LYS A 76 7.97 -1.95 2.66
C LYS A 76 7.51 -3.11 1.77
N VAL A 77 6.23 -3.47 1.86
CA VAL A 77 5.63 -4.60 1.13
C VAL A 77 5.59 -4.31 -0.36
N GLU A 78 5.21 -3.10 -0.76
CA GLU A 78 5.01 -2.74 -2.15
C GLU A 78 6.32 -2.61 -2.94
N SER A 79 7.38 -2.06 -2.33
CA SER A 79 8.58 -1.71 -3.10
C SER A 79 9.89 -1.70 -2.30
N ASP A 80 9.92 -2.29 -1.11
CA ASP A 80 11.05 -2.18 -0.19
C ASP A 80 11.44 -0.72 0.06
N HIS A 81 10.45 0.14 0.32
CA HIS A 81 10.61 1.59 0.48
C HIS A 81 11.22 2.28 -0.74
N GLY A 82 10.81 1.87 -1.95
CA GLY A 82 11.30 2.41 -3.22
C GLY A 82 12.69 1.91 -3.62
N ARG A 83 13.15 0.78 -3.07
CA ARG A 83 14.43 0.15 -3.43
C ARG A 83 14.29 -1.01 -4.40
N ALA A 84 13.07 -1.52 -4.60
CA ALA A 84 12.80 -2.54 -5.60
C ALA A 84 13.27 -2.07 -6.98
N ARG A 85 13.90 -2.98 -7.74
CA ARG A 85 14.48 -2.67 -9.06
C ARG A 85 13.43 -2.37 -10.12
N ASP A 86 12.26 -3.00 -9.98
CA ASP A 86 11.14 -2.90 -10.90
C ASP A 86 9.98 -2.18 -10.21
N GLU A 87 9.83 -0.89 -10.50
CA GLU A 87 8.72 -0.05 -10.02
C GLU A 87 7.47 -0.16 -10.90
N VAL A 88 7.31 -1.31 -11.58
CA VAL A 88 6.16 -1.64 -12.44
C VAL A 88 5.80 -3.09 -12.19
N SER A 89 4.58 -3.34 -11.71
CA SER A 89 4.09 -4.71 -11.56
C SER A 89 3.56 -5.27 -12.88
N SER A 90 3.38 -6.59 -12.93
CA SER A 90 2.67 -7.25 -14.05
C SER A 90 1.21 -6.80 -14.24
N ALA A 91 0.59 -6.23 -13.20
CA ALA A 91 -0.79 -5.72 -13.24
C ALA A 91 -0.88 -4.26 -13.72
N GLY A 92 0.23 -3.53 -13.75
CA GLY A 92 0.26 -2.12 -14.16
C GLY A 92 0.61 -1.13 -13.05
N ALA A 93 0.59 -1.57 -11.78
CA ALA A 93 0.93 -0.74 -10.63
C ALA A 93 2.35 -0.15 -10.68
N LEU A 94 2.47 1.11 -10.28
CA LEU A 94 3.67 1.93 -10.44
C LEU A 94 4.23 2.48 -9.13
N GLY A 95 5.55 2.59 -9.07
CA GLY A 95 6.28 3.38 -8.09
C GLY A 95 6.27 2.81 -6.67
N PRO A 96 6.69 3.60 -5.67
CA PRO A 96 7.04 3.08 -4.34
C PRO A 96 5.85 2.61 -3.51
N MET A 97 4.62 2.98 -3.88
CA MET A 97 3.40 2.48 -3.23
C MET A 97 2.57 1.59 -4.17
N GLN A 98 3.14 1.20 -5.33
CA GLN A 98 2.51 0.31 -6.30
C GLN A 98 1.05 0.69 -6.60
N PHE A 99 0.85 1.96 -6.94
CA PHE A 99 -0.47 2.43 -7.34
C PHE A 99 -0.78 2.04 -8.78
N GLU A 100 -1.96 1.48 -9.02
CA GLU A 100 -2.54 1.48 -10.36
C GLU A 100 -2.81 2.93 -10.81
N PRO A 101 -2.49 3.34 -12.06
CA PRO A 101 -2.62 4.72 -12.50
C PRO A 101 -4.02 5.32 -12.30
N ALA A 102 -5.08 4.52 -12.53
CA ALA A 102 -6.45 4.96 -12.37
C ALA A 102 -6.82 5.20 -10.89
N THR A 103 -6.34 4.35 -9.98
CA THR A 103 -6.55 4.53 -8.55
C THR A 103 -5.79 5.76 -8.05
N PHE A 104 -4.55 5.95 -8.48
CA PHE A 104 -3.78 7.14 -8.11
C PHE A 104 -4.49 8.44 -8.52
N ALA A 105 -5.02 8.50 -9.75
CA ALA A 105 -5.74 9.67 -10.26
C ALA A 105 -7.01 10.03 -9.44
N ALA A 106 -7.55 9.11 -8.63
CA ALA A 106 -8.65 9.41 -7.73
C ALA A 106 -8.21 10.15 -6.46
N TYR A 107 -6.91 10.12 -6.11
CA TYR A 107 -6.35 10.59 -4.84
C TYR A 107 -5.10 11.47 -4.99
N ASP A 108 -4.69 11.80 -6.22
CA ASP A 108 -3.47 12.56 -6.55
C ASP A 108 -3.55 14.06 -6.23
N GLN A 109 -4.75 14.55 -5.86
CA GLN A 109 -4.98 15.93 -5.46
C GLN A 109 -5.36 16.10 -3.98
N PRO A 110 -4.98 17.23 -3.37
CA PRO A 110 -4.06 18.24 -3.90
C PRO A 110 -2.61 17.74 -3.96
N VAL A 111 -1.83 18.26 -4.92
CA VAL A 111 -0.38 17.99 -5.02
C VAL A 111 0.35 18.43 -3.74
N PRO A 112 1.10 17.54 -3.07
CA PRO A 112 1.83 17.88 -1.86
C PRO A 112 3.06 18.77 -2.15
N PRO A 113 3.59 19.49 -1.15
CA PRO A 113 4.88 20.16 -1.28
C PRO A 113 5.97 19.15 -1.67
N GLY A 114 6.71 19.46 -2.74
CA GLY A 114 7.74 18.56 -3.28
C GLY A 114 7.20 17.42 -4.15
N GLY A 115 5.89 17.42 -4.43
CA GLY A 115 5.26 16.55 -5.42
C GLY A 115 5.51 16.98 -6.86
N ALA A 116 5.26 16.07 -7.81
CA ALA A 116 5.47 16.34 -9.23
C ALA A 116 4.33 17.19 -9.84
N SER A 117 4.58 17.81 -10.99
CA SER A 117 3.57 18.51 -11.78
C SER A 117 3.70 18.15 -13.27
N PRO A 118 2.76 17.36 -13.84
CA PRO A 118 1.60 16.75 -13.15
C PRO A 118 2.03 15.71 -12.09
N PRO A 119 1.18 15.42 -11.09
CA PRO A 119 1.45 14.35 -10.12
C PRO A 119 1.63 13.01 -10.81
N THR A 120 2.50 12.16 -10.27
CA THR A 120 2.73 10.84 -10.86
C THR A 120 2.85 9.75 -9.79
N PRO A 121 2.34 8.53 -10.03
CA PRO A 121 2.50 7.42 -9.09
C PRO A 121 3.96 6.92 -9.01
N ARG A 122 4.84 7.34 -9.93
CA ARG A 122 6.28 6.99 -9.95
C ARG A 122 7.13 7.94 -9.11
N ASP A 123 6.68 9.18 -8.91
CA ASP A 123 7.32 10.07 -7.96
C ASP A 123 7.27 9.43 -6.57
N ARG A 124 8.21 9.75 -5.69
CA ARG A 124 8.20 9.15 -4.35
C ARG A 124 7.29 9.87 -3.37
N THR A 125 7.03 11.16 -3.60
CA THR A 125 6.25 12.03 -2.71
C THR A 125 4.77 11.81 -2.99
N ASP A 126 4.35 11.96 -4.24
CA ASP A 126 2.93 11.94 -4.62
C ASP A 126 2.17 10.69 -4.14
N PRO A 127 2.61 9.44 -4.44
CA PRO A 127 1.89 8.24 -4.02
C PRO A 127 1.91 8.04 -2.49
N VAL A 128 2.94 8.53 -1.79
CA VAL A 128 2.99 8.45 -0.31
C VAL A 128 1.92 9.35 0.33
N TYR A 129 1.61 10.49 -0.29
CA TYR A 129 0.52 11.37 0.16
C TYR A 129 -0.87 10.92 -0.32
N ALA A 130 -0.95 10.13 -1.39
CA ALA A 130 -2.21 9.55 -1.89
C ALA A 130 -2.63 8.29 -1.10
N ALA A 131 -1.67 7.42 -0.75
CA ALA A 131 -1.88 6.12 -0.08
C ALA A 131 -2.81 6.14 1.16
N PRO A 132 -2.70 7.10 2.10
CA PRO A 132 -3.58 7.08 3.27
C PRO A 132 -5.06 7.26 2.88
N TRP A 133 -5.34 8.03 1.84
CA TRP A 133 -6.71 8.36 1.43
C TRP A 133 -7.39 7.23 0.68
N ASP A 134 -6.67 6.52 -0.20
CA ASP A 134 -7.16 5.28 -0.79
C ASP A 134 -7.49 4.26 0.31
N GLY A 135 -6.58 4.06 1.26
CA GLY A 135 -6.81 3.14 2.38
C GLY A 135 -8.01 3.52 3.26
N LEU A 136 -8.22 4.81 3.54
CA LEU A 136 -9.39 5.28 4.29
C LEU A 136 -10.68 5.17 3.48
N ALA A 137 -10.64 5.42 2.17
CA ALA A 137 -11.79 5.21 1.29
C ALA A 137 -12.18 3.73 1.24
N ALA A 138 -11.21 2.81 1.15
CA ALA A 138 -11.43 1.37 1.21
C ALA A 138 -12.10 0.91 2.52
N ARG A 139 -11.93 1.68 3.61
CA ARG A 139 -12.59 1.43 4.90
C ARG A 139 -13.94 2.13 5.06
N GLY A 140 -14.32 3.00 4.12
CA GLY A 140 -15.50 3.86 4.25
C GLY A 140 -15.31 5.02 5.23
N GLU A 141 -14.05 5.35 5.56
CA GLU A 141 -13.66 6.35 6.57
C GLU A 141 -13.06 7.63 5.96
N GLY A 142 -12.86 7.67 4.64
CA GLY A 142 -12.14 8.75 3.96
C GLY A 142 -13.03 9.64 3.09
N THR A 143 -13.22 10.89 3.47
CA THR A 143 -13.70 11.96 2.58
C THR A 143 -12.67 13.08 2.52
N ARG A 144 -11.99 13.22 1.37
CA ARG A 144 -11.07 14.32 1.09
C ARG A 144 -11.74 15.34 0.17
N ALA A 145 -11.55 16.63 0.44
CA ALA A 145 -12.04 17.68 -0.45
C ALA A 145 -11.50 17.48 -1.87
N GLY A 146 -12.37 17.39 -2.87
CA GLY A 146 -12.00 17.24 -4.29
C GLY A 146 -11.92 15.80 -4.82
N THR A 147 -12.17 14.77 -4.00
CA THR A 147 -12.20 13.37 -4.48
C THR A 147 -13.62 12.95 -4.88
N PRO A 148 -13.86 12.46 -6.12
CA PRO A 148 -15.10 11.77 -6.45
C PRO A 148 -15.22 10.54 -5.55
N GLY A 149 -16.36 10.36 -4.88
CA GLY A 149 -16.58 9.20 -4.03
C GLY A 149 -16.46 7.90 -4.84
N VAL A 150 -15.33 7.21 -4.71
CA VAL A 150 -15.10 5.93 -5.36
C VAL A 150 -15.91 4.89 -4.59
N LYS A 151 -17.06 4.48 -5.14
CA LYS A 151 -17.75 3.28 -4.67
C LYS A 151 -16.95 2.09 -5.19
N TYR A 152 -16.31 1.34 -4.31
CA TYR A 152 -15.89 -0.02 -4.65
C TYR A 152 -17.14 -0.82 -5.05
N PRO A 153 -17.16 -1.52 -6.19
CA PRO A 153 -18.28 -2.37 -6.59
C PRO A 153 -18.52 -3.51 -5.61
#